data_AF-A0A5N6R478-F1
#
_entry.id   AF-A0A5N6R478-F1
#
_cell.length_a   1.000
_cell.length_b   1.000
_cell.length_c   1.000
_cell.angle_alpha   90.00
_cell.angle_beta   90.00
_cell.angle_gamma   90.00
#
_symmetry.space_group_name_H-M   'P 1'
#
loop_
_entity.id
_entity.type
_entity.pdbx_description
1 polymer ?
#
loop_
_entity_poly.entity_id
_entity_poly.type
_entity_poly.pdbx_seq_one_letter_code
_entity_poly.pdbx_strand_id
1 'polypeptide(L)'
;MVILSDYQEDQQSSSFTFNAVLDPSNPLGFLESAFNFVSENSNLFKTESAEKQIMSLAHSIKERIDAEEAAEKKKKRLKQDAEKKAAYEKEQEKEKQKKLVPNTGNGLDMENYSWGQSLKKKRSKQNAKKKAAYEKEQEKEKQKKLVPNTGNGFDMENYSWGNGLDMENYSWGQSLQEVTINVPVPPGTKFSTVKFNIKTNYLKIGLKGQPPIIDGELYKAVKDNDRFCFWSSEDRREITVKMSKREQTEWWKSLLKGGPEINTQKVVPTKLSDLDIEARTAVARGEDDVRSETDAVGTSD
;
A
#
# COMPACT_ATOMS: atom_id res chain seq x y z
N MET A 1 -11.58 -80.24 18.86
CA MET A 1 -10.67 -79.24 19.46
C MET A 1 -9.52 -79.03 18.50
N VAL A 2 -9.52 -77.91 17.78
CA VAL A 2 -8.35 -77.41 17.05
C VAL A 2 -8.28 -75.93 17.41
N ILE A 3 -7.20 -75.55 18.08
CA ILE A 3 -6.96 -74.20 18.58
C ILE A 3 -6.46 -73.38 17.38
N LEU A 4 -7.32 -72.51 16.85
CA LEU A 4 -6.91 -71.40 15.99
C LEU A 4 -6.33 -70.33 16.91
N SER A 5 -5.01 -70.29 17.02
CA SER A 5 -4.31 -69.18 17.65
C SER A 5 -4.34 -68.00 16.68
N ASP A 6 -5.24 -67.05 16.93
CA ASP A 6 -5.21 -65.71 16.36
C ASP A 6 -3.84 -65.09 16.68
N TYR A 7 -3.02 -64.95 15.65
CA TYR A 7 -1.79 -64.18 15.70
C TYR A 7 -2.19 -62.72 15.56
N GLN A 8 -2.54 -62.11 16.70
CA GLN A 8 -2.85 -60.70 16.79
C GLN A 8 -1.50 -59.96 16.82
N GLU A 9 -1.11 -59.42 15.68
CA GLU A 9 0.08 -58.58 15.54
C GLU A 9 -0.21 -57.25 16.24
N ASP A 10 0.13 -57.17 17.52
CA ASP A 10 0.08 -55.94 18.30
C ASP A 10 1.08 -54.94 17.68
N GLN A 11 0.58 -54.12 16.74
CA GLN A 11 1.24 -52.90 16.28
C GLN A 11 1.29 -51.92 17.45
N GLN A 12 2.29 -52.09 18.30
CA GLN A 12 2.59 -51.23 19.42
C GLN A 12 3.00 -49.86 18.87
N SER A 13 2.04 -48.93 18.76
CA SER A 13 2.32 -47.57 18.32
C SER A 13 3.19 -46.87 19.36
N SER A 14 4.50 -46.88 19.16
CA SER A 14 5.44 -46.16 20.01
C SER A 14 5.18 -44.66 19.87
N SER A 15 4.59 -44.05 20.90
CA SER A 15 4.46 -42.59 20.98
C SER A 15 5.80 -41.98 21.37
N PHE A 16 6.31 -41.03 20.59
CA PHE A 16 7.54 -40.31 20.90
C PHE A 16 7.20 -38.93 21.48
N THR A 17 7.96 -38.50 22.50
CA THR A 17 7.78 -37.19 23.15
C THR A 17 8.80 -36.19 22.62
N PHE A 18 8.34 -35.00 22.22
CA PHE A 18 9.18 -33.89 21.76
C PHE A 18 9.07 -32.69 22.70
N ASN A 19 10.22 -32.17 23.17
CA ASN A 19 10.30 -30.96 23.96
C ASN A 19 11.32 -30.01 23.32
N ALA A 20 10.90 -28.80 22.98
CA ALA A 20 11.77 -27.73 22.49
C ALA A 20 11.24 -26.37 22.93
N VAL A 21 12.15 -25.40 23.08
CA VAL A 21 11.82 -24.02 23.48
C VAL A 21 11.80 -23.15 22.23
N LEU A 22 10.73 -22.37 22.04
CA LEU A 22 10.64 -21.38 20.98
C LEU A 22 11.29 -20.07 21.46
N ASP A 23 12.44 -19.72 20.88
CA ASP A 23 13.04 -18.39 21.02
C ASP A 23 12.51 -17.47 19.91
N PRO A 24 11.78 -16.38 20.22
CA PRO A 24 11.31 -15.42 19.22
C PRO A 24 12.42 -14.78 18.40
N SER A 25 13.64 -14.70 18.92
CA SER A 25 14.81 -14.15 18.23
C SER A 25 15.42 -15.13 17.22
N ASN A 26 15.16 -16.43 17.39
CA ASN A 26 15.61 -17.48 16.49
C ASN A 26 14.54 -18.60 16.35
N PRO A 27 13.44 -18.34 15.64
CA PRO A 27 12.36 -19.32 15.49
C PRO A 27 12.78 -20.53 14.63
N LEU A 28 13.81 -20.40 13.79
CA LEU A 28 14.30 -21.48 12.94
C LEU A 28 14.95 -22.60 13.75
N GLY A 29 15.62 -22.28 14.86
CA GLY A 29 16.23 -23.29 15.73
C GLY A 29 15.20 -24.25 16.36
N PHE A 30 13.99 -23.77 16.64
CA PHE A 30 12.88 -24.62 17.08
C PHE A 30 12.42 -25.57 15.97
N LEU A 31 12.28 -25.07 14.74
CA LEU A 31 11.87 -25.87 13.58
C LEU A 31 12.92 -26.92 13.21
N GLU A 32 14.20 -26.58 13.27
CA GLU A 32 15.30 -27.52 13.07
C GLU A 32 15.23 -28.67 14.08
N SER A 33 15.02 -28.35 15.36
CA SER A 33 14.85 -29.36 16.42
C SER A 33 13.64 -30.26 16.15
N ALA A 34 12.52 -29.69 15.70
CA ALA A 34 11.31 -30.45 15.37
C ALA A 34 11.51 -31.34 14.14
N PHE A 35 12.17 -30.84 13.09
CA PHE A 35 12.47 -31.61 11.89
C PHE A 35 13.47 -32.73 12.17
N ASN A 36 14.50 -32.50 12.98
CA ASN A 36 15.43 -33.54 13.41
C ASN A 36 14.69 -34.65 14.16
N PHE A 37 13.84 -34.30 15.13
CA PHE A 37 13.01 -35.26 15.85
C PHE A 37 12.11 -36.08 14.91
N VAL A 38 11.44 -35.43 13.95
CA VAL A 38 10.59 -36.12 12.97
C VAL A 38 11.44 -37.02 12.05
N SER A 39 12.64 -36.61 11.67
CA SER A 39 13.53 -37.41 10.82
C SER A 39 14.03 -38.69 11.50
N GLU A 40 14.24 -38.64 12.82
CA GLU A 40 14.71 -39.79 13.61
C GLU A 40 13.59 -40.81 13.86
N ASN A 41 12.34 -40.32 14.01
CA ASN A 41 11.20 -41.12 14.44
C ASN A 41 10.18 -41.38 13.33
N SER A 42 10.40 -40.87 12.12
CA SER A 42 9.52 -41.02 10.96
C SER A 42 10.30 -41.21 9.65
N ASN A 43 9.64 -41.78 8.65
CA ASN A 43 10.14 -41.88 7.28
C ASN A 43 9.73 -40.69 6.40
N LEU A 44 9.10 -39.64 6.96
CA LEU A 44 8.63 -38.47 6.23
C LEU A 44 9.70 -37.96 5.23
N PHE A 45 10.88 -37.62 5.74
CA PHE A 45 12.00 -37.06 4.95
C PHE A 45 12.72 -38.06 4.02
N LYS A 46 12.35 -39.35 4.05
CA LYS A 46 12.86 -40.34 3.09
C LYS A 46 12.09 -40.33 1.78
N THR A 47 10.99 -39.59 1.71
CA THR A 47 10.16 -39.46 0.50
C THR A 47 10.46 -38.15 -0.23
N GLU A 48 10.53 -38.19 -1.56
CA GLU A 48 10.73 -37.00 -2.40
C GLU A 48 9.57 -35.97 -2.30
N SER A 49 8.47 -36.33 -1.65
CA SER A 49 7.31 -35.46 -1.45
C SER A 49 7.34 -34.68 -0.14
N ALA A 50 8.26 -34.99 0.79
CA ALA A 50 8.28 -34.39 2.12
C ALA A 50 8.40 -32.87 2.07
N GLU A 51 9.34 -32.37 1.28
CA GLU A 51 9.57 -30.94 1.08
C GLU A 51 8.32 -30.25 0.53
N LYS A 52 7.65 -30.86 -0.47
CA LYS A 52 6.42 -30.30 -1.05
C LYS A 52 5.28 -30.22 -0.02
N GLN A 53 5.15 -31.22 0.85
CA GLN A 53 4.13 -31.23 1.90
C GLN A 53 4.40 -30.16 2.97
N ILE A 54 5.66 -30.03 3.40
CA ILE A 54 6.08 -29.00 4.36
C ILE A 54 5.86 -27.60 3.77
N MET A 55 6.25 -27.38 2.52
CA MET A 55 6.02 -26.10 1.83
C MET A 55 4.54 -25.80 1.65
N SER A 56 3.71 -26.80 1.33
CA SER A 56 2.26 -26.63 1.25
C SER A 56 1.65 -26.22 2.60
N LEU A 57 2.09 -26.82 3.71
CA LEU A 57 1.64 -26.44 5.05
C LEU A 57 2.07 -25.02 5.38
N ALA A 58 3.32 -24.65 5.12
CA ALA A 58 3.83 -23.30 5.34
C ALA A 58 3.04 -22.24 4.53
N HIS A 59 2.77 -22.51 3.25
CA HIS A 59 1.93 -21.64 2.43
C HIS A 59 0.51 -21.49 2.98
N SER A 60 -0.12 -22.59 3.41
CA SER A 60 -1.48 -22.53 3.99
C SER A 60 -1.55 -21.69 5.28
N ILE A 61 -0.50 -21.71 6.11
CA ILE A 61 -0.42 -20.89 7.31
C ILE A 61 -0.23 -19.41 6.93
N LYS A 62 0.64 -19.13 5.95
CA LYS A 62 0.87 -17.77 5.44
C LYS A 62 -0.42 -17.17 4.88
N GLU A 63 -1.15 -17.90 4.03
CA GLU A 63 -2.44 -17.48 3.49
C GLU A 63 -3.48 -17.17 4.57
N ARG A 64 -3.53 -17.97 5.64
CA ARG A 64 -4.44 -17.72 6.77
C ARG A 64 -4.11 -16.44 7.52
N ILE A 65 -2.83 -16.16 7.76
CA ILE A 65 -2.38 -14.93 8.42
C ILE A 65 -2.75 -13.72 7.55
N ASP A 66 -2.46 -13.78 6.25
CA ASP A 66 -2.79 -12.69 5.32
C ASP A 66 -4.30 -12.44 5.22
N ALA A 67 -5.10 -13.51 5.19
CA ALA A 67 -6.55 -13.42 5.18
C ALA A 67 -7.12 -12.81 6.48
N GLU A 68 -6.56 -13.18 7.63
CA GLU A 68 -6.94 -12.62 8.94
C GLU A 68 -6.61 -11.12 9.02
N GLU A 69 -5.40 -10.72 8.60
CA GLU A 69 -5.01 -9.32 8.52
C GLU A 69 -5.89 -8.51 7.56
N ALA A 70 -6.20 -9.06 6.38
CA ALA A 70 -7.05 -8.42 5.39
C ALA A 70 -8.49 -8.25 5.92
N ALA A 71 -9.02 -9.25 6.64
CA ALA A 71 -10.32 -9.19 7.29
C ALA A 71 -10.35 -8.12 8.38
N GLU A 72 -9.30 -8.00 9.19
CA GLU A 72 -9.20 -6.97 10.23
C GLU A 72 -9.12 -5.56 9.63
N LYS A 73 -8.32 -5.37 8.58
CA LYS A 73 -8.24 -4.10 7.81
C LYS A 73 -9.60 -3.74 7.22
N LYS A 74 -10.34 -4.70 6.67
CA LYS A 74 -11.69 -4.50 6.14
C LYS A 74 -12.69 -4.11 7.24
N LYS A 75 -12.63 -4.76 8.40
CA LYS A 75 -13.47 -4.43 9.57
C LYS A 75 -13.21 -3.01 10.09
N LYS A 76 -11.94 -2.60 10.17
CA LYS A 76 -11.55 -1.22 10.55
C LYS A 76 -12.08 -0.18 9.56
N ARG A 77 -11.99 -0.43 8.25
CA ARG A 77 -12.54 0.46 7.20
C ARG A 77 -14.05 0.62 7.29
N LEU A 78 -14.79 -0.50 7.43
CA LEU A 78 -16.24 -0.47 7.55
C LEU A 78 -16.71 0.31 8.79
N LYS A 79 -16.00 0.19 9.92
CA LYS A 79 -16.29 0.95 11.14
C LYS A 79 -16.06 2.45 10.93
N GLN A 80 -14.96 2.84 10.30
CA GLN A 80 -14.66 4.24 9.98
C GLN A 80 -15.68 4.85 9.01
N ASP A 81 -16.12 4.10 7.99
CA ASP A 81 -17.12 4.56 7.02
C ASP A 81 -18.50 4.72 7.67
N ALA A 82 -18.87 3.81 8.58
CA ALA A 82 -20.10 3.92 9.36
C ALA A 82 -20.09 5.13 10.31
N GLU A 83 -18.96 5.40 10.99
CA GLU A 83 -18.80 6.57 11.86
C GLU A 83 -18.89 7.89 11.07
N LYS A 84 -18.26 7.97 9.89
CA LYS A 84 -18.38 9.13 9.00
C LYS A 84 -19.80 9.35 8.51
N LYS A 85 -20.50 8.28 8.13
CA LYS A 85 -21.90 8.37 7.68
C LYS A 85 -22.82 8.85 8.81
N ALA A 86 -22.65 8.32 10.03
CA ALA A 86 -23.41 8.75 11.19
C ALA A 86 -23.12 10.22 11.58
N ALA A 87 -21.87 10.68 11.45
CA ALA A 87 -21.51 12.08 11.68
C ALA A 87 -22.20 13.02 10.67
N TYR A 88 -22.21 12.64 9.39
CA TYR A 88 -22.86 13.40 8.32
C TYR A 88 -24.39 13.49 8.52
N GLU A 89 -25.04 12.39 8.91
CA GLU A 89 -26.48 12.37 9.19
C GLU A 89 -26.85 13.26 10.40
N LYS A 90 -26.04 13.24 11.47
CA LYS A 90 -26.22 14.13 12.63
C LYS A 90 -26.06 15.62 12.26
N GLU A 91 -25.14 15.94 11.36
CA GLU A 91 -24.93 17.31 10.90
C GLU A 91 -26.11 17.81 10.05
N GLN A 92 -26.61 16.96 9.14
CA GLN A 92 -27.83 17.21 8.36
C GLN A 92 -29.06 17.42 9.25
N GLU A 93 -29.21 16.65 10.33
CA GLU A 93 -30.34 16.77 11.25
C GLU A 93 -30.27 18.06 12.08
N LYS A 94 -29.08 18.45 12.56
CA LYS A 94 -28.85 19.75 13.20
C LYS A 94 -29.15 20.91 12.25
N GLU A 95 -28.84 20.78 10.96
CA GLU A 95 -29.15 21.82 9.96
C GLU A 95 -30.67 21.92 9.68
N LYS A 96 -31.39 20.80 9.73
CA LYS A 96 -32.86 20.76 9.60
C LYS A 96 -33.55 21.36 10.83
N GLN A 97 -33.08 21.07 12.03
CA GLN A 97 -33.63 21.65 13.27
C GLN A 97 -33.43 23.17 13.35
N LYS A 98 -32.30 23.70 12.86
CA LYS A 98 -32.07 25.16 12.75
C LYS A 98 -33.03 25.88 11.79
N LYS A 99 -33.75 25.16 10.92
CA LYS A 99 -34.71 25.73 9.93
C LYS A 99 -36.17 25.68 10.40
N LEU A 100 -36.47 25.09 11.55
CA LEU A 100 -37.83 25.03 12.12
C LEU A 100 -37.97 26.11 13.21
N VAL A 101 -38.31 27.33 12.81
CA VAL A 101 -38.79 28.38 13.72
C VAL A 101 -40.33 28.31 13.72
N PRO A 102 -41.01 28.22 14.88
CA PRO A 102 -42.46 28.37 14.91
C PRO A 102 -42.81 29.81 14.49
N ASN A 103 -43.55 29.98 13.40
CA ASN A 103 -44.18 31.26 13.12
C ASN A 103 -45.29 31.48 14.16
N THR A 104 -45.00 32.29 15.16
CA THR A 104 -46.00 32.96 15.98
C THR A 104 -45.91 34.46 15.74
N GLY A 105 -46.91 35.03 15.06
CA GLY A 105 -47.28 36.43 15.20
C GLY A 105 -47.19 37.28 13.94
N ASN A 106 -48.36 37.61 13.38
CA ASN A 106 -48.56 38.74 12.48
C ASN A 106 -48.05 40.06 13.08
N GLY A 107 -47.51 40.95 12.25
CA GLY A 107 -47.31 42.35 12.61
C GLY A 107 -46.82 43.16 11.40
N LEU A 108 -47.61 44.15 11.00
CA LEU A 108 -47.30 45.12 9.96
C LEU A 108 -46.04 45.95 10.29
N ASP A 109 -45.11 46.07 9.34
CA ASP A 109 -44.30 47.28 9.13
C ASP A 109 -43.72 47.33 7.70
N MET A 110 -44.51 47.93 6.81
CA MET A 110 -44.16 48.16 5.42
C MET A 110 -43.44 49.51 5.30
N GLU A 111 -42.12 49.58 5.50
CA GLU A 111 -41.38 50.84 5.30
C GLU A 111 -39.86 50.69 5.07
N ASN A 112 -39.39 49.75 4.23
CA ASN A 112 -37.97 49.79 3.81
C ASN A 112 -37.56 48.99 2.55
N TYR A 113 -38.31 49.06 1.44
CA TYR A 113 -37.88 48.41 0.18
C TYR A 113 -37.15 49.37 -0.76
N SER A 114 -35.82 49.49 -0.61
CA SER A 114 -34.95 50.12 -1.63
C SER A 114 -34.44 49.08 -2.63
N TRP A 115 -34.66 49.35 -3.92
CA TRP A 115 -34.39 48.46 -5.06
C TRP A 115 -32.91 48.04 -5.20
N GLY A 116 -31.98 48.80 -4.59
CA GLY A 116 -30.52 48.55 -4.63
C GLY A 116 -30.04 47.31 -3.86
N GLN A 117 -30.78 46.83 -2.85
CA GLN A 117 -30.37 45.66 -2.07
C GLN A 117 -30.61 44.34 -2.81
N SER A 118 -31.59 44.29 -3.71
CA SER A 118 -31.97 43.07 -4.45
C SER A 118 -30.91 42.66 -5.49
N LEU A 119 -30.25 43.62 -6.14
CA LEU A 119 -29.20 43.36 -7.14
C LEU A 119 -27.87 42.90 -6.51
N LYS A 120 -27.46 43.46 -5.37
CA LYS A 120 -26.31 42.97 -4.59
C LYS A 120 -26.56 41.55 -4.06
N LYS A 121 -27.79 41.26 -3.61
CA LYS A 121 -28.20 39.93 -3.11
C LYS A 121 -28.30 38.88 -4.22
N LYS A 122 -28.67 39.28 -5.45
CA LYS A 122 -28.64 38.40 -6.64
C LYS A 122 -27.20 38.12 -7.10
N ARG A 123 -26.33 39.13 -7.17
CA ARG A 123 -24.89 38.95 -7.50
C ARG A 123 -24.15 38.12 -6.46
N SER A 124 -24.42 38.31 -5.17
CA SER A 124 -23.80 37.51 -4.10
C SER A 124 -24.25 36.05 -4.13
N LYS A 125 -25.54 35.79 -4.36
CA LYS A 125 -26.06 34.42 -4.55
C LYS A 125 -25.47 33.74 -5.78
N GLN A 126 -25.28 34.46 -6.89
CA GLN A 126 -24.69 33.91 -8.11
C GLN A 126 -23.19 33.62 -7.96
N ASN A 127 -22.44 34.48 -7.26
CA ASN A 127 -21.04 34.23 -6.92
C ASN A 127 -20.88 33.08 -5.92
N ALA A 128 -21.74 32.97 -4.91
CA ALA A 128 -21.74 31.84 -3.98
C ALA A 128 -22.06 30.52 -4.69
N LYS A 129 -23.00 30.52 -5.64
CA LYS A 129 -23.35 29.33 -6.44
C LYS A 129 -22.23 28.90 -7.37
N LYS A 130 -21.51 29.86 -7.98
CA LYS A 130 -20.31 29.58 -8.80
C LYS A 130 -19.16 29.05 -7.94
N LYS A 131 -18.93 29.62 -6.75
CA LYS A 131 -17.89 29.17 -5.81
C LYS A 131 -18.17 27.75 -5.30
N ALA A 132 -19.41 27.45 -4.91
CA ALA A 132 -19.80 26.11 -4.48
C ALA A 132 -19.77 25.07 -5.61
N ALA A 133 -20.03 25.47 -6.87
CA ALA A 133 -19.89 24.59 -8.03
C ALA A 133 -18.42 24.27 -8.30
N TYR A 134 -17.54 25.27 -8.26
CA TYR A 134 -16.09 25.10 -8.42
C TYR A 134 -15.48 24.23 -7.31
N GLU A 135 -15.91 24.42 -6.05
CA GLU A 135 -15.46 23.60 -4.92
C GLU A 135 -15.95 22.14 -5.02
N LYS A 136 -17.20 21.91 -5.46
CA LYS A 136 -17.72 20.55 -5.72
C LYS A 136 -17.02 19.86 -6.88
N GLU A 137 -16.63 20.60 -7.91
CA GLU A 137 -15.92 20.07 -9.06
C GLU A 137 -14.48 19.68 -8.67
N GLN A 138 -13.79 20.52 -7.89
CA GLN A 138 -12.51 20.20 -7.27
C GLN A 138 -12.58 18.97 -6.35
N GLU A 139 -13.66 18.80 -5.60
CA GLU A 139 -13.85 17.66 -4.69
C GLU A 139 -14.13 16.35 -5.45
N LYS A 140 -14.92 16.41 -6.53
CA LYS A 140 -15.12 15.28 -7.46
C LYS A 140 -13.84 14.91 -8.20
N GLU A 141 -13.02 15.90 -8.56
CA GLU A 141 -11.72 15.71 -9.22
C GLU A 141 -10.72 15.04 -8.26
N LYS A 142 -10.72 15.41 -6.97
CA LYS A 142 -9.95 14.72 -5.92
C LYS A 142 -10.40 13.28 -5.70
N GLN A 143 -11.70 12.99 -5.82
CA GLN A 143 -12.24 11.62 -5.71
C GLN A 143 -11.94 10.72 -6.92
N LYS A 144 -11.61 11.29 -8.09
CA LYS A 144 -11.19 10.53 -9.29
C LYS A 144 -9.73 10.06 -9.25
N LYS A 145 -8.91 10.57 -8.33
CA LYS A 145 -7.49 10.22 -8.24
C LYS A 145 -7.32 8.80 -7.69
N LEU A 146 -6.50 8.01 -8.37
CA LEU A 146 -6.28 6.60 -8.04
C LEU A 146 -5.51 6.48 -6.72
N VAL A 147 -5.75 5.41 -5.98
CA VAL A 147 -4.98 5.13 -4.76
C VAL A 147 -3.61 4.60 -5.17
N PRO A 148 -2.50 5.13 -4.62
CA PRO A 148 -1.18 4.59 -4.93
C PRO A 148 -1.09 3.10 -4.58
N ASN A 149 -0.33 2.33 -5.37
CA ASN A 149 -0.01 0.95 -5.00
C ASN A 149 0.84 0.95 -3.71
N THR A 150 0.65 -0.05 -2.84
CA THR A 150 1.44 -0.18 -1.60
C THR A 150 2.76 -0.93 -1.81
N GLY A 151 3.12 -1.20 -3.07
CA GLY A 151 4.11 -2.20 -3.43
C GLY A 151 3.61 -3.60 -3.06
N ASN A 152 4.02 -4.61 -3.82
CA ASN A 152 3.68 -5.99 -3.49
C ASN A 152 4.41 -6.37 -2.20
N GLY A 153 3.75 -6.20 -1.06
CA GLY A 153 4.16 -6.76 0.21
C GLY A 153 3.92 -8.26 0.18
N PHE A 154 4.87 -8.99 -0.38
CA PHE A 154 5.12 -10.39 -0.06
C PHE A 154 6.62 -10.59 -0.24
N ASP A 155 7.28 -11.02 0.84
CA ASP A 155 8.70 -11.42 0.92
C ASP A 155 9.66 -10.28 1.30
N MET A 156 10.08 -10.36 2.57
CA MET A 156 11.01 -9.48 3.30
C MET A 156 12.46 -9.54 2.77
N GLU A 157 12.67 -9.82 1.49
CA GLU A 157 13.99 -9.81 0.85
C GLU A 157 14.06 -8.98 -0.44
N ASN A 158 12.94 -8.45 -0.95
CA ASN A 158 12.95 -7.64 -2.17
C ASN A 158 12.30 -6.26 -1.96
N TYR A 159 13.12 -5.22 -2.16
CA TYR A 159 12.79 -3.80 -2.09
C TYR A 159 11.43 -3.46 -2.74
N SER A 160 10.41 -3.19 -1.93
CA SER A 160 9.03 -2.97 -2.37
C SER A 160 8.83 -1.61 -3.07
N TRP A 161 8.43 -1.67 -4.34
CA TRP A 161 8.25 -0.54 -5.26
C TRP A 161 6.90 0.20 -5.06
N GLY A 162 6.64 0.71 -3.86
CA GLY A 162 5.38 1.36 -3.51
C GLY A 162 5.18 2.79 -4.07
N ASN A 163 3.99 3.35 -3.85
CA ASN A 163 3.60 4.74 -4.11
C ASN A 163 3.46 5.18 -5.58
N GLY A 164 3.27 4.25 -6.51
CA GLY A 164 2.92 4.54 -7.90
C GLY A 164 1.60 3.92 -8.32
N LEU A 165 1.57 3.29 -9.50
CA LEU A 165 0.37 2.67 -10.05
C LEU A 165 0.74 1.43 -10.86
N ASP A 166 -0.08 0.39 -10.69
CA ASP A 166 -0.03 -0.81 -11.52
C ASP A 166 -0.92 -0.61 -12.75
N MET A 167 -0.34 -0.76 -13.94
CA MET A 167 -1.06 -0.74 -15.21
C MET A 167 -1.01 -2.12 -15.85
N GLU A 168 -1.83 -2.34 -16.88
CA GLU A 168 -1.92 -3.63 -17.57
C GLU A 168 -0.60 -4.05 -18.23
N ASN A 169 0.18 -3.08 -18.73
CA ASN A 169 1.39 -3.34 -19.53
C ASN A 169 2.70 -3.04 -18.80
N TYR A 170 2.64 -2.35 -17.66
CA TYR A 170 3.78 -2.00 -16.82
C TYR A 170 3.29 -1.54 -15.46
N SER A 171 4.11 -1.68 -14.43
CA SER A 171 3.90 -1.05 -13.14
C SER A 171 4.97 0.00 -12.90
N TRP A 172 4.67 0.99 -12.09
CA TRP A 172 5.67 1.93 -11.61
C TRP A 172 5.41 2.28 -10.16
N GLY A 173 6.47 2.72 -9.50
CA GLY A 173 6.40 3.31 -8.17
C GLY A 173 7.59 4.21 -7.95
N GLN A 174 7.66 4.76 -6.75
CA GLN A 174 8.55 5.87 -6.49
C GLN A 174 8.90 5.99 -5.01
N SER A 175 10.07 6.56 -4.77
CA SER A 175 10.41 7.20 -3.51
C SER A 175 10.44 8.72 -3.73
N LEU A 176 10.84 9.48 -2.71
CA LEU A 176 11.05 10.91 -2.86
C LEU A 176 12.19 11.24 -3.84
N GLN A 177 13.17 10.33 -3.97
CA GLN A 177 14.40 10.55 -4.73
C GLN A 177 14.39 9.92 -6.13
N GLU A 178 13.71 8.80 -6.30
CA GLU A 178 13.76 8.00 -7.53
C GLU A 178 12.38 7.52 -7.96
N VAL A 179 12.25 7.25 -9.25
CA VAL A 179 11.11 6.56 -9.85
C VAL A 179 11.63 5.24 -10.40
N THR A 180 10.87 4.17 -10.27
CA THR A 180 11.13 3.02 -11.14
C THR A 180 9.91 2.34 -11.67
N ILE A 181 10.17 1.72 -12.81
CA ILE A 181 9.20 1.17 -13.72
C ILE A 181 9.57 -0.27 -13.90
N ASN A 182 8.60 -1.16 -13.73
CA ASN A 182 8.73 -2.55 -14.06
C ASN A 182 7.89 -2.84 -15.30
N VAL A 183 8.51 -3.45 -16.30
CA VAL A 183 7.86 -3.82 -17.55
C VAL A 183 7.95 -5.33 -17.72
N PRO A 184 6.82 -6.07 -17.60
CA PRO A 184 6.80 -7.48 -17.88
C PRO A 184 7.05 -7.73 -19.38
N VAL A 185 7.91 -8.69 -19.67
CA VAL A 185 8.27 -9.11 -21.04
C VAL A 185 8.02 -10.60 -21.24
N PRO A 186 7.68 -11.02 -22.48
CA PRO A 186 7.51 -12.43 -22.79
C PRO A 186 8.76 -13.26 -22.48
N PRO A 187 8.62 -14.50 -21.99
CA PRO A 187 9.76 -15.38 -21.71
C PRO A 187 10.65 -15.56 -22.94
N GLY A 188 11.96 -15.43 -22.76
CA GLY A 188 12.94 -15.57 -23.85
C GLY A 188 13.22 -14.28 -24.62
N THR A 189 12.63 -13.15 -24.22
CA THR A 189 13.01 -11.83 -24.72
C THR A 189 14.48 -11.55 -24.41
N LYS A 190 15.27 -11.21 -25.43
CA LYS A 190 16.69 -10.85 -25.27
C LYS A 190 16.82 -9.34 -25.06
N PHE A 191 17.73 -8.90 -24.21
CA PHE A 191 18.00 -7.47 -23.99
C PHE A 191 18.27 -6.71 -25.31
N SER A 192 18.95 -7.33 -26.27
CA SER A 192 19.23 -6.74 -27.59
C SER A 192 17.99 -6.45 -28.45
N THR A 193 16.85 -7.08 -28.12
CA THR A 193 15.57 -6.81 -28.77
C THR A 193 14.83 -5.66 -28.10
N VAL A 194 15.25 -5.21 -26.93
CA VAL A 194 14.61 -4.09 -26.24
C VAL A 194 15.21 -2.77 -26.69
N LYS A 195 14.34 -1.81 -26.99
CA LYS A 195 14.70 -0.43 -27.30
C LYS A 195 14.31 0.48 -26.14
N PHE A 196 15.32 1.12 -25.57
CA PHE A 196 15.16 2.15 -24.55
C PHE A 196 15.62 3.49 -25.12
N ASN A 197 14.77 4.50 -24.97
CA ASN A 197 15.15 5.89 -25.21
C ASN A 197 14.67 6.70 -24.00
N ILE A 198 15.59 6.92 -23.09
CA ILE A 198 15.36 7.69 -21.88
C ILE A 198 16.04 9.03 -22.10
N LYS A 199 15.29 10.12 -22.03
CA LYS A 199 15.77 11.52 -22.03
C LYS A 199 15.35 12.18 -20.72
N THR A 200 15.85 13.38 -20.45
CA THR A 200 15.52 14.19 -19.26
C THR A 200 14.03 14.28 -18.98
N ASN A 201 13.20 14.47 -20.01
CA ASN A 201 11.75 14.64 -19.89
C ASN A 201 10.95 13.64 -20.73
N TYR A 202 11.57 12.59 -21.27
CA TYR A 202 10.88 11.71 -22.20
C TYR A 202 11.33 10.27 -22.03
N LEU A 203 10.38 9.36 -22.05
CA LEU A 203 10.61 7.95 -21.88
C LEU A 203 9.95 7.17 -23.00
N LYS A 204 10.75 6.32 -23.64
CA LYS A 204 10.25 5.33 -24.58
C LYS A 204 10.88 3.97 -24.31
N ILE A 205 10.04 2.99 -24.07
CA ILE A 205 10.41 1.58 -23.84
C ILE A 205 9.58 0.73 -24.79
N GLY A 206 10.23 -0.14 -25.55
CA GLY A 206 9.53 -1.07 -26.43
C GLY A 206 10.40 -2.22 -26.92
N LEU A 207 9.76 -3.22 -27.51
CA LEU A 207 10.45 -4.34 -28.15
C LEU A 207 10.62 -4.07 -29.64
N LYS A 208 11.73 -4.52 -30.21
CA LYS A 208 12.07 -4.37 -31.63
C LYS A 208 11.02 -5.12 -32.47
N GLY A 209 10.26 -4.36 -33.27
CA GLY A 209 9.22 -4.91 -34.14
C GLY A 209 7.81 -4.92 -33.52
N GLN A 210 7.66 -4.48 -32.26
CA GLN A 210 6.38 -4.31 -31.57
C GLN A 210 6.08 -2.82 -31.33
N PRO A 211 4.82 -2.43 -31.07
CA PRO A 211 4.51 -1.10 -30.59
C PRO A 211 5.24 -0.81 -29.27
N PRO A 212 5.65 0.44 -29.01
CA PRO A 212 6.27 0.80 -27.75
C PRO A 212 5.29 0.58 -26.59
N ILE A 213 5.79 -0.03 -25.51
CA ILE A 213 5.02 -0.32 -24.29
C ILE A 213 4.78 0.99 -23.54
N ILE A 214 5.79 1.85 -23.51
CA ILE A 214 5.74 3.19 -22.94
C ILE A 214 6.28 4.14 -23.99
N ASP A 215 5.54 5.19 -24.30
CA ASP A 215 5.97 6.28 -25.18
C ASP A 215 5.31 7.57 -24.70
N GLY A 216 6.07 8.44 -24.05
CA GLY A 216 5.52 9.71 -23.59
C GLY A 216 6.49 10.62 -22.88
N GLU A 217 6.03 11.85 -22.65
CA GLU A 217 6.74 12.84 -21.85
C GLU A 217 6.58 12.52 -20.36
N LEU A 218 7.69 12.48 -19.63
CA LEU A 218 7.71 12.26 -18.18
C LEU A 218 7.00 13.41 -17.46
N TYR A 219 6.37 13.12 -16.33
CA TYR A 219 5.71 14.13 -15.51
C TYR A 219 6.66 15.29 -15.13
N LYS A 220 7.89 14.95 -14.73
CA LYS A 220 8.97 15.89 -14.44
C LYS A 220 10.33 15.41 -14.94
N ALA A 221 11.30 16.32 -14.91
CA ALA A 221 12.68 16.06 -15.30
C ALA A 221 13.37 15.05 -14.38
N VAL A 222 14.11 14.12 -14.99
CA VAL A 222 15.04 13.21 -14.31
C VAL A 222 16.49 13.67 -14.50
N LYS A 223 17.37 13.28 -13.58
CA LYS A 223 18.80 13.61 -13.69
C LYS A 223 19.39 12.85 -14.88
N ASP A 224 20.10 13.57 -15.74
CA ASP A 224 20.63 12.97 -16.97
C ASP A 224 21.74 11.94 -16.72
N ASN A 225 22.55 12.11 -15.67
CA ASN A 225 23.68 11.24 -15.36
C ASN A 225 23.30 9.96 -14.59
N ASP A 226 22.07 9.85 -14.11
CA ASP A 226 21.69 8.88 -13.07
C ASP A 226 20.47 8.06 -13.50
N ARG A 227 20.62 7.39 -14.65
CA ARG A 227 19.63 6.53 -15.28
C ARG A 227 20.18 5.11 -15.31
N PHE A 228 19.58 4.22 -14.53
CA PHE A 228 20.02 2.82 -14.44
C PHE A 228 18.90 1.89 -14.90
N CYS A 229 19.19 1.09 -15.92
CA CYS A 229 18.31 0.01 -16.34
C CYS A 229 18.87 -1.30 -15.80
N PHE A 230 18.10 -2.00 -14.99
CA PHE A 230 18.43 -3.32 -14.49
C PHE A 230 17.55 -4.35 -15.21
N TRP A 231 18.18 -5.44 -15.66
CA TRP A 231 17.49 -6.59 -16.22
C TRP A 231 17.61 -7.73 -15.21
N SER A 232 16.48 -8.28 -14.75
CA SER A 232 16.52 -9.50 -13.95
C SER A 232 16.90 -10.67 -14.87
N SER A 233 18.16 -11.11 -14.76
CA SER A 233 18.67 -12.24 -15.54
C SER A 233 18.11 -13.57 -15.05
N GLU A 234 17.62 -13.62 -13.81
CA GLU A 234 17.20 -14.84 -13.13
C GLU A 234 15.89 -15.38 -13.73
N ASP A 235 14.92 -14.50 -14.01
CA ASP A 235 13.62 -14.90 -14.56
C ASP A 235 13.40 -14.62 -16.05
N ARG A 236 14.23 -13.76 -16.68
CA ARG A 236 14.07 -13.28 -18.08
C ARG A 236 12.65 -12.81 -18.44
N ARG A 237 11.88 -12.35 -17.45
CA ARG A 237 10.46 -12.01 -17.61
C ARG A 237 10.16 -10.55 -17.32
N GLU A 238 11.11 -9.78 -16.79
CA GLU A 238 10.83 -8.41 -16.33
C GLU A 238 12.02 -7.47 -16.54
N ILE A 239 11.71 -6.23 -16.90
CA ILE A 239 12.66 -5.13 -17.09
C ILE A 239 12.39 -4.07 -16.03
N THR A 240 13.42 -3.71 -15.26
CA THR A 240 13.32 -2.70 -14.21
C THR A 240 14.13 -1.45 -14.58
N VAL A 241 13.45 -0.33 -14.81
CA VAL A 241 14.09 0.95 -15.18
C VAL A 241 14.02 1.93 -14.01
N LYS A 242 15.17 2.24 -13.41
CA LYS A 242 15.31 3.23 -12.33
C LYS A 242 15.81 4.58 -12.85
N MET A 243 15.19 5.65 -12.37
CA MET A 243 15.52 7.02 -12.75
C MET A 243 15.52 7.92 -11.52
N SER A 244 16.61 8.66 -11.32
CA SER A 244 16.68 9.65 -10.24
C SER A 244 15.94 10.93 -10.62
N LYS A 245 15.05 11.38 -9.74
CA LYS A 245 14.33 12.65 -9.91
C LYS A 245 15.31 13.80 -9.83
N ARG A 246 15.11 14.82 -10.68
CA ARG A 246 15.86 16.08 -10.55
C ARG A 246 15.45 16.83 -9.29
N GLU A 247 14.15 16.87 -9.04
CA GLU A 247 13.55 17.44 -7.83
C GLU A 247 13.23 16.29 -6.86
N GLN A 248 13.99 16.21 -5.77
CA GLN A 248 13.91 15.10 -4.80
C GLN A 248 13.05 15.45 -3.58
N THR A 249 12.11 16.38 -3.74
CA THR A 249 11.20 16.85 -2.69
C THR A 249 9.74 16.55 -3.02
N GLU A 250 9.44 16.02 -4.21
CA GLU A 250 8.06 15.90 -4.70
C GLU A 250 7.67 14.48 -5.13
N TRP A 251 6.49 14.09 -4.69
CA TRP A 251 5.78 12.89 -5.15
C TRP A 251 5.14 13.14 -6.51
N TRP A 252 5.46 12.29 -7.48
CA TRP A 252 4.88 12.38 -8.81
C TRP A 252 3.44 11.89 -8.76
N LYS A 253 2.50 12.71 -9.24
CA LYS A 253 1.10 12.31 -9.36
C LYS A 253 0.86 11.38 -10.54
N SER A 254 1.75 11.33 -11.52
CA SER A 254 1.67 10.43 -12.68
C SER A 254 3.06 10.11 -13.18
N LEU A 255 3.23 9.01 -13.92
CA LEU A 255 4.50 8.69 -14.58
C LEU A 255 4.74 9.59 -15.81
N LEU A 256 3.70 9.69 -16.66
CA LEU A 256 3.70 10.48 -17.89
C LEU A 256 2.77 11.70 -17.75
N LYS A 257 3.04 12.76 -18.51
CA LYS A 257 2.13 13.91 -18.61
C LYS A 257 0.83 13.49 -19.29
N GLY A 258 -0.31 13.80 -18.67
CA GLY A 258 -1.63 13.41 -19.17
C GLY A 258 -2.00 11.94 -18.93
N GLY A 259 -1.15 11.19 -18.21
CA GLY A 259 -1.45 9.84 -17.75
C GLY A 259 -2.36 9.80 -16.52
N PRO A 260 -2.75 8.60 -16.06
CA PRO A 260 -3.56 8.43 -14.86
C PRO A 260 -2.87 9.01 -13.61
N GLU A 261 -3.62 9.80 -12.83
CA GLU A 261 -3.11 10.47 -11.64
C GLU A 261 -3.42 9.69 -10.35
N ILE A 262 -2.40 9.54 -9.49
CA ILE A 262 -2.50 9.00 -8.14
C ILE A 262 -2.72 10.10 -7.10
N ASN A 263 -3.37 9.73 -6.00
CA ASN A 263 -3.54 10.61 -4.85
C ASN A 263 -2.27 10.61 -3.99
N THR A 264 -1.43 11.62 -4.19
CA THR A 264 -0.16 11.82 -3.47
C THR A 264 -0.32 12.07 -1.97
N GLN A 265 -1.53 12.33 -1.45
CA GLN A 265 -1.76 12.46 0.00
C GLN A 265 -1.84 11.11 0.72
N LYS A 266 -1.95 10.00 -0.02
CA LYS A 266 -2.03 8.64 0.52
C LYS A 266 -0.73 7.85 0.37
N VAL A 267 0.34 8.49 -0.09
CA VAL A 267 1.66 7.86 -0.22
C VAL A 267 2.23 7.59 1.17
N VAL A 268 2.86 6.44 1.34
CA VAL A 268 3.50 6.04 2.58
C VAL A 268 5.00 6.35 2.46
N PRO A 269 5.58 7.18 3.33
CA PRO A 269 7.01 7.48 3.27
C PRO A 269 7.83 6.21 3.47
N THR A 270 8.75 5.94 2.55
CA THR A 270 9.55 4.70 2.53
C THR A 270 10.83 4.80 3.37
N LYS A 271 11.34 6.02 3.60
CA LYS A 271 12.54 6.29 4.40
C LYS A 271 12.33 7.51 5.31
N LEU A 272 13.06 7.60 6.42
CA LEU A 272 13.09 8.78 7.31
C LEU A 272 13.49 10.07 6.56
N SER A 273 14.31 9.95 5.52
CA SER A 273 14.65 11.06 4.61
C SER A 273 13.48 11.56 3.76
N ASP A 274 12.39 10.80 3.69
CA ASP A 274 11.21 11.15 2.89
C ASP A 274 10.16 11.91 3.73
N LEU A 275 10.43 12.10 5.04
CA LEU A 275 9.61 12.91 5.95
C LEU A 275 9.95 14.40 5.82
N ASP A 276 8.92 15.24 5.87
CA ASP A 276 9.04 16.71 5.94
C ASP A 276 9.76 17.14 7.23
N ILE A 277 10.41 18.31 7.24
CA ILE A 277 11.25 18.81 8.35
C ILE A 277 10.47 18.83 9.68
N GLU A 278 9.17 19.13 9.63
CA GLU A 278 8.26 19.13 10.77
C GLU A 278 8.04 17.71 11.33
N ALA A 279 7.85 16.72 10.46
CA ALA A 279 7.69 15.31 10.84
C ALA A 279 9.00 14.70 11.37
N ARG A 280 10.16 15.12 10.83
CA ARG A 280 11.47 14.72 11.35
C ARG A 280 11.72 15.26 12.76
N THR A 281 11.27 16.49 13.03
CA THR A 281 11.39 17.11 14.35
C THR A 281 10.47 16.43 15.37
N ALA A 282 9.30 15.97 14.96
CA ALA A 282 8.39 15.20 15.82
C ALA A 282 8.95 13.80 16.15
N VAL A 283 9.57 13.12 15.18
CA VAL A 283 10.21 11.81 15.40
C VAL A 283 11.45 11.95 16.29
N ALA A 284 12.31 12.93 16.04
CA ALA A 284 13.48 13.19 16.88
C ALA A 284 13.10 13.53 18.34
N ARG A 285 12.02 14.32 18.53
CA ARG A 285 11.48 14.59 19.88
C ARG A 285 10.94 13.34 20.57
N GLY A 286 10.31 12.43 19.83
CA GLY A 286 9.85 11.16 20.38
C GLY A 286 11.00 10.23 20.78
N GLU A 287 12.10 10.24 20.02
CA GLU A 287 13.32 9.48 20.35
C GLU A 287 14.04 10.04 21.57
N ASP A 288 14.05 11.36 21.77
CA ASP A 288 14.59 12.01 22.97
C ASP A 288 13.72 11.77 24.22
N ASP A 289 12.39 11.72 24.09
CA ASP A 289 11.47 11.41 25.20
C ASP A 289 11.62 9.95 25.66
N VAL A 290 11.71 8.99 24.73
CA VAL A 290 11.92 7.57 25.07
C VAL A 290 13.27 7.37 25.78
N ARG A 291 14.32 8.08 25.35
CA ARG A 291 15.64 7.99 25.97
C ARG A 291 15.65 8.59 27.39
N SER A 292 14.97 9.71 27.60
CA SER A 292 14.87 10.33 28.93
C SER A 292 13.97 9.55 29.89
N GLU A 293 12.99 8.79 29.39
CA GLU A 293 12.17 7.88 30.20
C GLU A 293 12.96 6.61 30.62
N THR A 294 13.86 6.10 29.76
CA THR A 294 14.75 4.97 30.12
C THR A 294 15.82 5.35 31.15
N ASP A 295 16.31 6.59 31.12
CA ASP A 295 17.31 7.07 32.08
C ASP A 295 16.70 7.39 33.47
N ALA A 296 15.39 7.63 33.55
CA ALA A 296 14.69 7.90 34.82
C ALA A 296 14.28 6.63 35.60
N VAL A 297 14.18 5.48 34.93
CA VAL A 297 13.83 4.19 35.56
C VAL A 297 15.07 3.48 36.17
N GLY A 298 16.29 3.90 35.82
CA GLY A 298 17.55 3.29 36.29
C GLY A 298 18.11 3.79 37.63
N THR A 299 17.47 4.77 38.28
CA THR A 299 17.93 5.32 39.57
C THR A 299 16.85 5.23 40.63
N SER A 300 16.50 4.01 41.05
CA SER A 300 15.80 3.74 42.31
C SER A 300 16.10 2.31 42.73
N ASP A 301 17.29 2.11 43.30
CA ASP A 301 17.65 1.04 44.24
C ASP A 301 18.55 1.66 45.32
#